data_AF-A0A2D8CFM5-F1
#
_entry.id   AF-A0A2D8CFM5-F1
#
_cell.length_a   1.000
_cell.length_b   1.000
_cell.length_c   1.000
_cell.angle_alpha   90.00
_cell.angle_beta   90.00
_cell.angle_gamma   90.00
#
_symmetry.space_group_name_H-M   'P 1'
#
loop_
_entity.id
_entity.type
_entity.pdbx_description
1 polymer ?
#
loop_
_entity_poly.entity_id
_entity_poly.type
_entity_poly.pdbx_seq_one_letter_code
_entity_poly.pdbx_strand_id
1 'polypeptide(L)'
;MRSLPFSIENLNGGFMKVEGILRVEEENLVFEYQKKDAVVEAYQSDLKTETVTLSELDMLEYKKGWFSAKLILHGKRASSFGELPGKELTERVLKVKRKHRNIAASISSNLNLKLSEKKLNELED
;
A
#
# COMPACT_ATOMS: atom_id res chain seq x y z
N MET A 1 7.53 4.61 -13.86
CA MET A 1 6.20 3.98 -13.67
C MET A 1 5.24 5.04 -13.11
N ARG A 2 3.93 5.02 -13.43
CA ARG A 2 2.98 6.03 -12.92
C ARG A 2 2.74 5.82 -11.42
N SER A 3 2.70 6.90 -10.62
CA SER A 3 2.30 6.84 -9.21
C SER A 3 0.86 6.36 -9.07
N LEU A 4 0.57 5.61 -8.01
CA LEU A 4 -0.77 5.15 -7.63
C LEU A 4 -1.31 5.99 -6.47
N PRO A 5 -2.26 6.90 -6.70
CA PRO A 5 -2.96 7.57 -5.61
C PRO A 5 -3.80 6.56 -4.81
N PHE A 6 -3.74 6.65 -3.49
CA PHE A 6 -4.47 5.79 -2.58
C PHE A 6 -5.03 6.55 -1.37
N SER A 7 -5.95 5.89 -0.66
CA SER A 7 -6.31 6.25 0.71
C SER A 7 -6.33 5.03 1.62
N ILE A 8 -6.11 5.25 2.92
CA ILE A 8 -6.37 4.25 3.98
C ILE A 8 -7.46 4.83 4.85
N GLU A 9 -8.58 4.13 4.94
CA GLU A 9 -9.79 4.60 5.61
C GLU A 9 -10.06 3.82 6.90
N ASN A 10 -10.98 4.33 7.71
CA ASN A 10 -11.44 3.70 8.94
C ASN A 10 -10.33 3.53 10.00
N LEU A 11 -9.38 4.46 10.06
CA LEU A 11 -8.36 4.51 11.11
C LEU A 11 -8.94 5.18 12.36
N ASN A 12 -8.47 4.80 13.55
CA ASN A 12 -8.95 5.30 14.85
C ASN A 12 -10.48 5.38 14.93
N GLY A 13 -11.17 4.24 14.76
CA GLY A 13 -12.64 4.20 14.84
C GLY A 13 -13.39 4.94 13.72
N GLY A 14 -12.70 5.34 12.64
CA GLY A 14 -13.32 6.08 11.53
C GLY A 14 -13.01 7.57 11.50
N PHE A 15 -12.36 8.10 12.55
CA PHE A 15 -12.09 9.53 12.65
C PHE A 15 -10.88 9.99 11.83
N MET A 16 -10.00 9.08 11.43
CA MET A 16 -8.83 9.41 10.62
C MET A 16 -8.80 8.67 9.29
N LYS A 17 -8.23 9.35 8.30
CA LYS A 17 -7.85 8.75 7.02
C LYS A 17 -6.42 9.14 6.65
N VAL A 18 -5.82 8.34 5.79
CA VAL A 18 -4.58 8.67 5.10
C VAL A 18 -4.90 8.90 3.64
N GLU A 19 -4.29 9.92 3.04
CA GLU A 19 -4.26 10.12 1.59
C GLU A 19 -2.81 10.24 1.14
N GLY A 20 -2.48 9.61 0.01
CA GLY A 20 -1.10 9.59 -0.45
C GLY A 20 -0.94 9.04 -1.86
N ILE A 21 0.32 8.93 -2.25
CA ILE A 21 0.76 8.31 -3.50
C ILE A 21 1.74 7.18 -3.19
N LEU A 22 1.57 6.08 -3.92
CA LEU A 22 2.52 4.97 -3.94
C LEU A 22 3.33 5.04 -5.23
N ARG A 23 4.66 4.91 -5.12
CA ARG A 23 5.56 4.67 -6.26
C ARG A 23 6.28 3.34 -6.08
N VAL A 24 6.54 2.69 -7.21
CA VAL A 24 7.43 1.54 -7.28
C VAL A 24 8.75 2.05 -7.83
N GLU A 25 9.80 1.96 -7.03
CA GLU A 25 11.15 2.41 -7.34
C GLU A 25 12.10 1.22 -7.16
N GLU A 26 12.49 0.60 -8.29
CA GLU A 26 13.31 -0.61 -8.31
C GLU A 26 12.69 -1.77 -7.48
N GLU A 27 13.21 -1.97 -6.27
CA GLU A 27 12.85 -2.98 -5.29
C GLU A 27 12.15 -2.39 -4.05
N ASN A 28 11.74 -1.12 -4.13
CA ASN A 28 11.12 -0.37 -3.06
C ASN A 28 9.73 0.11 -3.45
N LEU A 29 8.83 0.07 -2.47
CA LEU A 29 7.52 0.72 -2.49
C LEU A 29 7.62 1.98 -1.64
N VAL A 30 7.58 3.13 -2.29
CA VAL A 30 7.72 4.44 -1.66
C VAL A 30 6.34 5.07 -1.49
N PHE A 31 5.97 5.33 -0.25
CA PHE A 31 4.70 5.93 0.15
C PHE A 31 4.93 7.36 0.60
N GLU A 32 4.35 8.32 -0.11
CA GLU A 32 4.24 9.69 0.38
C GLU A 32 2.80 9.98 0.76
N TYR A 33 2.58 10.36 2.02
CA TYR A 33 1.22 10.47 2.54
C TYR A 33 1.09 11.48 3.68
N GLN A 34 -0.15 11.90 3.91
CA GLN A 34 -0.53 12.72 5.05
C GLN A 34 -1.73 12.10 5.76
N LYS A 35 -1.76 12.25 7.08
CA LYS A 35 -2.93 11.90 7.91
C LYS A 35 -3.89 13.10 7.88
N LYS A 36 -5.19 12.82 7.78
CA LYS A 36 -6.26 13.81 7.84
C LYS A 36 -7.36 13.36 8.78
N ASP A 37 -8.02 14.32 9.41
CA ASP A 37 -9.31 14.05 10.03
C ASP A 37 -10.37 13.75 8.96
N ALA A 38 -11.17 12.71 9.19
CA ALA A 38 -12.17 12.24 8.24
C ALA A 38 -13.48 13.04 8.27
N VAL A 39 -13.69 13.88 9.30
CA VAL A 39 -14.96 14.60 9.54
C VAL A 39 -14.93 16.03 9.00
N VAL A 40 -13.88 16.80 9.33
CA VAL A 40 -13.82 18.24 9.03
C VAL A 40 -12.72 18.57 8.01
N GLU A 41 -11.83 17.62 7.69
CA GLU A 41 -10.63 17.78 6.84
C GLU A 41 -9.72 19.00 7.16
N ALA A 42 -9.98 19.70 8.27
CA ALA A 42 -9.29 20.92 8.68
C ALA A 42 -7.90 20.64 9.27
N TYR A 43 -7.69 19.44 9.80
CA TYR A 43 -6.38 18.98 10.26
C TYR A 43 -5.74 18.08 9.21
N GLN A 44 -4.48 18.38 8.92
CA GLN A 44 -3.61 17.60 8.07
C GLN A 44 -2.23 17.55 8.72
N SER A 45 -1.65 16.34 8.85
CA SER A 45 -0.27 16.20 9.30
C SER A 45 0.71 16.72 8.24
N ASP A 46 1.96 16.90 8.64
CA ASP A 46 3.06 17.02 7.68
C ASP A 46 3.10 15.80 6.75
N LEU A 47 3.69 16.02 5.56
CA LEU A 47 3.94 14.96 4.59
C LEU A 47 4.98 14.00 5.16
N LYS A 48 4.64 12.71 5.19
CA LYS A 48 5.54 11.63 5.61
C LYS A 48 5.91 10.78 4.41
N THR A 49 7.12 10.21 4.46
CA THR A 49 7.61 9.22 3.50
C THR A 49 7.91 7.93 4.23
N GLU A 50 7.33 6.82 3.78
CA GLU A 50 7.66 5.46 4.24
C GLU A 50 8.14 4.64 3.06
N THR A 51 9.19 3.85 3.27
CA THR A 51 9.73 2.96 2.24
C THR A 51 9.59 1.52 2.72
N VAL A 52 8.98 0.68 1.89
CA VAL A 52 8.83 -0.75 2.14
C VAL A 52 9.60 -1.51 1.08
N THR A 53 10.54 -2.34 1.52
CA THR A 53 11.36 -3.14 0.63
C THR A 53 10.57 -4.36 0.15
N LEU A 54 10.71 -4.78 -1.11
CA LEU A 54 10.01 -5.99 -1.59
C LEU A 54 10.36 -7.24 -0.79
N SER A 55 11.56 -7.34 -0.22
CA SER A 55 11.97 -8.45 0.66
C SER A 55 11.14 -8.55 1.94
N GLU A 56 10.49 -7.46 2.37
CA GLU A 56 9.63 -7.40 3.56
C GLU A 56 8.19 -7.78 3.26
N LEU A 57 7.83 -7.98 1.99
CA LEU A 57 6.50 -8.37 1.55
C LEU A 57 6.42 -9.86 1.23
N ASP A 58 5.27 -10.45 1.54
CA ASP A 58 4.93 -11.81 1.15
C ASP A 58 4.22 -11.85 -0.20
N MET A 59 3.22 -10.98 -0.38
CA MET A 59 2.46 -10.82 -1.62
C MET A 59 1.68 -9.51 -1.66
N LEU A 60 1.15 -9.17 -2.83
CA LEU A 60 0.19 -8.11 -3.02
C LEU A 60 -1.11 -8.67 -3.60
N GLU A 61 -2.25 -8.27 -3.07
CA GLU A 61 -3.56 -8.70 -3.53
C GLU A 61 -4.38 -7.53 -4.09
N TYR A 62 -4.82 -7.63 -5.34
CA TYR A 62 -5.74 -6.65 -5.94
C TYR A 62 -7.19 -7.15 -5.88
N LYS A 63 -8.08 -6.38 -5.24
CA LYS A 63 -9.53 -6.64 -5.19
C LYS A 63 -10.31 -5.57 -5.93
N LYS A 64 -11.01 -5.96 -6.99
CA LYS A 64 -11.95 -5.09 -7.70
C LYS A 64 -13.29 -5.04 -6.96
N GLY A 65 -13.70 -3.85 -6.52
CA GLY A 65 -15.07 -3.60 -6.05
C GLY A 65 -15.93 -2.93 -7.13
N TRP A 66 -17.21 -2.67 -6.81
CA TRP A 66 -18.09 -1.94 -7.72
C TRP A 66 -17.68 -0.47 -7.87
N PHE A 67 -17.48 0.27 -6.78
CA PHE A 67 -17.19 1.71 -6.80
C PHE A 67 -15.71 2.09 -6.57
N SER A 68 -14.94 1.21 -5.95
CA SER A 68 -13.50 1.37 -5.72
C SER A 68 -12.78 0.06 -5.99
N ALA A 69 -11.46 0.03 -5.87
CA ALA A 69 -10.71 -1.20 -5.73
C ALA A 69 -9.82 -1.10 -4.49
N LYS A 70 -9.21 -2.22 -4.11
CA LYS A 70 -8.23 -2.30 -3.05
C LYS A 70 -6.95 -2.91 -3.59
N LEU A 71 -5.81 -2.33 -3.21
CA LEU A 71 -4.51 -2.98 -3.27
C LEU A 71 -4.14 -3.31 -1.83
N ILE A 72 -4.02 -4.59 -1.50
CA ILE A 72 -3.72 -5.07 -0.17
C ILE A 72 -2.27 -5.55 -0.20
N LEU A 73 -1.43 -5.02 0.69
CA LEU A 73 -0.06 -5.44 0.85
C LEU A 73 0.03 -6.34 2.05
N HIS A 74 0.64 -7.51 1.88
CA HIS A 74 0.88 -8.49 2.92
C HIS A 74 2.35 -8.49 3.29
N GLY A 75 2.66 -8.10 4.52
CA GLY A 75 4.03 -8.05 5.05
C GLY A 75 4.44 -9.37 5.69
N LYS A 76 5.72 -9.73 5.58
CA LYS A 76 6.29 -10.91 6.25
C LYS A 76 6.33 -10.77 7.78
N ARG A 77 6.33 -9.54 8.30
CA ARG A 77 6.47 -9.23 9.73
C ARG A 77 5.60 -8.03 10.11
N ALA A 78 5.30 -7.87 11.39
CA ALA A 78 4.56 -6.70 11.89
C ALA A 78 5.31 -5.36 11.63
N SER A 79 6.63 -5.41 11.52
CA SER A 79 7.48 -4.25 11.25
C SER A 79 7.59 -3.87 9.76
N SER A 80 7.08 -4.71 8.83
CA SER A 80 7.26 -4.55 7.37
C SER A 80 6.76 -3.22 6.80
N PHE A 81 5.97 -2.45 7.55
CA PHE A 81 5.32 -1.23 7.08
C PHE A 81 5.73 0.02 7.84
N GLY A 82 6.74 -0.04 8.71
CA GLY A 82 7.21 1.13 9.47
C GLY A 82 6.07 1.86 10.18
N GLU A 83 5.97 3.17 9.98
CA GLU A 83 4.88 3.99 10.55
C GLU A 83 3.64 4.09 9.64
N LEU A 84 3.62 3.42 8.48
CA LEU A 84 2.50 3.47 7.56
C LEU A 84 1.24 2.97 8.30
N PRO A 85 0.17 3.78 8.40
CA PRO A 85 -1.00 3.39 9.19
C PRO A 85 -1.77 2.21 8.58
N GLY A 86 -2.32 1.35 9.44
CA GLY A 86 -3.14 0.21 9.05
C GLY A 86 -4.02 -0.26 10.20
N LYS A 87 -4.98 -1.13 9.90
CA LYS A 87 -5.79 -1.80 10.94
C LYS A 87 -5.11 -3.03 11.50
N GLU A 88 -4.49 -3.80 10.61
CA GLU A 88 -3.82 -5.04 10.94
C GLU A 88 -2.31 -4.82 11.02
N LEU A 89 -1.62 -5.67 11.77
CA LEU A 89 -0.16 -5.58 11.93
C LEU A 89 0.56 -5.85 10.60
N THR A 90 0.16 -6.91 9.90
CA THR A 90 0.85 -7.43 8.70
C THR A 90 0.12 -7.10 7.40
N GLU A 91 -0.93 -6.29 7.44
CA GLU A 91 -1.64 -5.87 6.22
C GLU A 91 -1.76 -4.36 6.09
N ARG A 92 -1.63 -3.87 4.86
CA ARG A 92 -1.99 -2.49 4.49
C ARG A 92 -2.99 -2.49 3.35
N VAL A 93 -4.21 -2.06 3.67
CA VAL A 93 -5.32 -2.00 2.71
C VAL A 93 -5.39 -0.60 2.10
N LEU A 94 -4.90 -0.47 0.87
CA LEU A 94 -4.96 0.77 0.12
C LEU A 94 -6.24 0.80 -0.72
N LYS A 95 -7.14 1.74 -0.42
CA LYS A 95 -8.30 2.00 -1.26
C LYS A 95 -7.87 2.82 -2.48
N VAL A 96 -8.32 2.38 -3.65
CA VAL A 96 -7.97 2.94 -4.95
C VAL A 96 -9.24 3.38 -5.67
N LYS A 97 -9.26 4.63 -6.14
CA LYS A 97 -10.37 5.17 -6.95
C LYS A 97 -10.49 4.40 -8.26
N ARG A 98 -11.72 4.26 -8.78
CA ARG A 98 -12.01 3.49 -10.01
C ARG A 98 -11.11 3.86 -11.20
N LYS A 99 -10.76 5.14 -11.38
CA LYS A 99 -9.87 5.63 -12.44
C LYS A 99 -8.43 5.11 -12.39
N HIS A 100 -7.99 4.59 -11.24
CA HIS A 100 -6.62 4.09 -11.03
C HIS A 100 -6.54 2.56 -10.94
N ARG A 101 -7.64 1.83 -11.17
CA ARG A 101 -7.72 0.37 -11.04
C ARG A 101 -6.68 -0.38 -11.87
N ASN A 102 -6.47 0.04 -13.11
CA ASN A 102 -5.52 -0.62 -14.00
C ASN A 102 -4.08 -0.47 -13.50
N ILE A 103 -3.76 0.67 -12.88
CA ILE A 103 -2.44 0.91 -12.28
C ILE A 103 -2.26 -0.02 -11.07
N ALA A 104 -3.25 -0.13 -10.19
CA ALA A 104 -3.19 -1.01 -9.02
C ALA A 104 -3.10 -2.50 -9.40
N ALA A 105 -3.87 -2.94 -10.38
CA ALA A 105 -3.79 -4.30 -10.92
C ALA A 105 -2.39 -4.59 -11.50
N SER A 106 -1.85 -3.68 -12.32
CA SER A 106 -0.50 -3.83 -12.88
C SER A 106 0.59 -3.86 -11.81
N ILE A 107 0.49 -3.04 -10.75
CA ILE A 107 1.40 -3.09 -9.61
C ILE A 107 1.36 -4.46 -8.94
N SER A 108 0.17 -4.95 -8.58
CA SER A 108 0.01 -6.25 -7.92
C SER A 108 0.57 -7.38 -8.76
N SER A 109 0.23 -7.44 -10.06
CA SER A 109 0.73 -8.49 -10.96
C SER A 109 2.24 -8.45 -11.12
N ASN A 110 2.82 -7.29 -11.41
CA ASN A 110 4.27 -7.17 -11.66
C ASN A 110 5.09 -7.47 -10.41
N LEU A 111 4.64 -7.02 -9.24
CA LEU A 111 5.38 -7.24 -8.00
C LEU A 111 5.24 -8.67 -7.48
N ASN A 112 4.08 -9.30 -7.66
CA ASN A 112 3.95 -10.72 -7.34
C ASN A 112 4.84 -11.60 -8.21
N LEU A 113 5.04 -11.26 -9.50
CA LEU A 113 6.00 -11.97 -10.34
C LEU A 113 7.42 -11.87 -9.76
N LYS A 114 7.88 -10.66 -9.44
CA LYS A 114 9.19 -10.45 -8.80
C LYS A 114 9.34 -11.20 -7.46
N LEU A 115 8.29 -11.19 -6.62
CA LEU A 115 8.31 -11.90 -5.34
C LEU A 115 8.40 -13.41 -5.52
N SER A 116 7.70 -13.97 -6.52
CA SER A 116 7.79 -15.39 -6.87
C SER A 116 9.18 -15.77 -7.39
N GLU A 117 9.78 -14.94 -8.26
CA GLU A 117 11.15 -15.14 -8.75
C GLU A 117 12.15 -15.17 -7.59
N LYS A 118 12.05 -14.23 -6.64
CA LYS A 118 12.91 -14.22 -5.45
C LYS A 118 12.73 -15.46 -4.57
N LYS A 119 11.47 -15.87 -4.33
CA LYS A 119 11.16 -17.07 -3.55
C LYS A 119 11.74 -18.34 -4.17
N LEU A 120 11.73 -18.44 -5.52
CA LEU A 120 12.35 -19.55 -6.23
C LEU A 120 13.87 -19.56 -6.04
N ASN A 121 14.53 -18.42 -6.21
CA ASN A 121 15.97 -18.31 -6.00
C ASN A 121 16.37 -18.66 -4.55
N GLU A 122 15.61 -18.22 -3.55
CA GLU A 122 15.83 -18.56 -2.13
C GLU A 122 15.70 -20.07 -1.82
N LEU A 123 15.08 -20.87 -2.70
CA LEU A 123 14.94 -22.33 -2.54
C LEU A 123 16.02 -23.12 -3.27
N GLU A 124 16.69 -22.50 -4.26
CA GLU A 124 17.76 -23.12 -5.03
C GLU A 124 19.15 -22.91 -4.39
N ASP A 125 19.25 -21.94 -3.47
CA ASP A 125 20.40 -21.69 -2.59
C ASP A 125 20.35 -22.51 -1.28
#